data_AF-A0A958H7A0-F1
#
_entry.id   AF-A0A958H7A0-F1
#
_cell.length_a   1.000
_cell.length_b   1.000
_cell.length_c   1.000
_cell.angle_alpha   90.00
_cell.angle_beta   90.00
_cell.angle_gamma   90.00
#
_symmetry.space_group_name_H-M   'P 1'
#
loop_
_entity.id
_entity.type
_entity.pdbx_description
1 polymer ?
#
loop_
_entity_poly.entity_id
_entity_poly.type
_entity_poly.pdbx_seq_one_letter_code
_entity_poly.pdbx_strand_id
1 'polypeptide(L)' 'GVVGLFVFGFDGDTPAIFESTYDFMRKSELDGISTAVLTPYVGTPQRDRWIEENRLMTNVPWSL' A
#
# COMPACT_ATOMS: atom_id res chain seq x y z
N GLY A 1 -8.69 -16.59 14.92
CA GLY A 1 -7.44 -16.04 14.40
C GLY A 1 -7.60 -14.58 14.03
N VAL A 2 -6.57 -13.78 14.21
CA VAL A 2 -6.47 -12.37 13.82
C VAL A 2 -5.60 -12.28 12.56
N VAL A 3 -6.06 -11.51 11.57
CA VAL A 3 -5.30 -11.25 10.34
C VAL A 3 -4.92 -9.78 10.28
N GLY A 4 -3.62 -9.50 10.17
CA GLY A 4 -3.11 -8.15 9.94
C GLY A 4 -3.08 -7.81 8.46
N LEU A 5 -3.59 -6.63 8.09
CA LEU A 5 -3.44 -6.06 6.75
C LEU A 5 -2.48 -4.88 6.81
N PHE A 6 -1.43 -4.92 5.99
CA PHE A 6 -0.42 -3.87 5.89
C PHE A 6 -0.37 -3.33 4.47
N VAL A 7 -0.33 -2.00 4.34
CA VAL A 7 -0.28 -1.32 3.03
C VAL A 7 1.06 -0.60 2.92
N PHE A 8 1.75 -0.79 1.80
CA PHE A 8 3.03 -0.17 1.48
C PHE A 8 2.92 0.76 0.26
N GLY A 9 3.84 1.71 0.13
CA GLY A 9 3.93 2.60 -1.03
C GLY A 9 3.36 4.00 -0.79
N PHE A 10 3.34 4.45 0.46
CA PHE A 10 3.03 5.84 0.79
C PHE A 10 4.23 6.74 0.49
N ASP A 11 4.00 8.04 0.28
CA ASP A 11 5.04 9.02 -0.09
C ASP A 11 6.18 9.13 0.93
N GLY A 12 5.89 8.82 2.20
CA GLY A 12 6.88 8.81 3.28
C GLY A 12 7.60 7.48 3.46
N ASP A 13 7.21 6.43 2.73
CA ASP A 13 7.84 5.13 2.85
C ASP A 13 9.25 5.19 2.26
N THR A 14 10.21 4.68 3.04
CA THR A 14 11.58 4.43 2.59
C THR A 14 11.80 2.92 2.58
N PRO A 15 12.87 2.39 1.95
CA PRO A 15 13.17 0.96 2.00
C PRO A 15 13.22 0.36 3.42
N ALA A 16 13.50 1.17 4.45
CA ALA A 16 13.51 0.73 5.84
C ALA A 16 12.13 0.26 6.35
N ILE A 17 11.02 0.69 5.74
CA ILE A 17 9.67 0.32 6.20
C ILE A 17 9.41 -1.20 6.09
N PHE A 18 10.06 -1.86 5.12
CA PHE A 18 9.92 -3.29 4.93
C PHE A 18 10.48 -4.07 6.12
N GLU A 19 11.67 -3.70 6.59
CA GLU A 19 12.32 -4.37 7.72
C GLU A 19 11.57 -4.11 9.03
N SER A 20 11.18 -2.86 9.30
CA SER A 20 10.43 -2.53 10.53
C SER A 20 9.06 -3.22 10.58
N THR A 21 8.38 -3.32 9.44
CA THR A 21 7.06 -3.96 9.36
C THR A 21 7.19 -5.47 9.51
N TYR A 22 8.22 -6.07 8.90
CA TYR A 22 8.54 -7.50 9.07
C TYR A 22 8.84 -7.86 10.52
N ASP A 23 9.64 -7.04 11.20
CA ASP A 23 9.95 -7.23 12.62
C ASP A 23 8.72 -7.13 13.51
N PHE A 24 7.80 -6.21 13.21
CA PHE A 24 6.52 -6.11 13.90
C PHE A 24 5.67 -7.37 13.67
N MET A 25 5.51 -7.79 12.42
CA MET A 25 4.76 -8.98 12.04
C MET A 25 5.25 -10.22 12.81
N ARG A 26 6.57 -10.42 12.87
CA ARG A 26 7.20 -11.53 13.60
C ARG A 26 6.87 -11.55 15.11
N LYS A 27 6.67 -10.38 15.72
CA LYS A 27 6.42 -10.23 17.17
C LYS A 27 4.94 -10.17 17.52
N SER A 28 4.07 -10.01 16.53
CA SER A 28 2.65 -9.67 16.72
C SER A 28 1.70 -10.86 16.97
N GLU A 29 2.21 -12.10 16.94
CA GLU A 29 1.43 -13.35 17.14
C GLU A 29 0.17 -13.47 16.27
N LEU A 30 0.15 -12.78 15.11
CA LEU A 30 -0.97 -12.83 14.18
C LEU A 30 -1.10 -14.21 13.55
N ASP A 31 -2.33 -14.72 13.45
CA ASP A 31 -2.63 -15.99 12.78
C ASP A 31 -2.45 -15.91 11.25
N GLY A 32 -2.46 -14.70 10.70
CA GLY A 32 -2.26 -14.47 9.27
C GLY A 32 -1.88 -13.04 8.94
N ILE A 33 -1.25 -12.87 7.78
CA ILE A 33 -0.81 -11.57 7.27
C ILE A 33 -1.27 -11.43 5.83
N SER A 34 -1.82 -10.26 5.51
CA SER A 34 -2.08 -9.80 4.15
C SER A 34 -1.31 -8.51 3.92
N THR A 35 -0.72 -8.36 2.72
CA THR A 35 0.02 -7.17 2.33
C THR A 35 -0.50 -6.66 1.01
N ALA A 36 -0.65 -5.36 0.88
CA ALA A 36 -1.05 -4.69 -0.35
C ALA A 36 -0.13 -3.51 -0.66
N VAL A 37 -0.04 -3.17 -1.94
CA VAL A 37 0.54 -1.90 -2.39
C VAL A 37 -0.59 -0.87 -2.45
N LEU A 38 -0.32 0.35 -1.99
CA LEU A 38 -1.25 1.48 -2.06
C LEU A 38 -1.70 1.66 -3.52
N THR A 39 -2.96 1.35 -3.75
CA THR A 39 -3.55 1.35 -5.09
C THR A 39 -4.54 2.51 -5.19
N PRO A 40 -4.36 3.44 -6.13
CA PRO A 40 -5.23 4.60 -6.30
C PRO A 40 -6.51 4.19 -7.04
N TYR A 41 -7.48 3.62 -6.33
CA TYR A 41 -8.74 3.16 -6.91
C TYR A 41 -9.61 4.31 -7.45
N VAL A 42 -10.40 4.02 -8.48
CA VAL A 42 -11.36 4.96 -9.08
C VAL A 42 -12.28 5.53 -8.01
N GLY A 43 -12.43 6.86 -7.98
CA GLY A 43 -13.27 7.57 -7.02
C GLY A 43 -12.63 7.86 -5.66
N THR A 44 -11.36 7.50 -5.46
CA THR A 44 -10.62 7.90 -4.25
C THR A 44 -9.98 9.28 -4.40
N PRO A 45 -9.97 10.13 -3.36
CA PRO A 45 -9.28 11.43 -3.41
C PRO A 45 -7.78 11.30 -3.75
N GLN A 46 -7.16 10.20 -3.33
CA GLN A 46 -5.76 9.91 -3.62
C GLN A 46 -5.52 9.73 -5.13
N ARG A 47 -6.46 9.11 -5.85
CA ARG A 47 -6.36 8.94 -7.31
C ARG A 47 -6.45 10.28 -8.01
N ASP A 48 -7.36 11.15 -7.61
CA ASP A 48 -7.50 12.49 -8.20
C ASP A 48 -6.20 13.27 -8.06
N ARG A 49 -5.63 13.27 -6.85
CA ARG A 49 -4.31 13.87 -6.58
C ARG A 49 -3.20 13.26 -7.44
N TRP A 50 -3.14 11.93 -7.58
CA TRP A 50 -2.09 11.28 -8.35
C TRP A 50 -2.23 11.48 -9.87
N ILE A 51 -3.43 11.75 -10.36
CA ILE A 51 -3.64 12.19 -11.75
C ILE A 51 -3.05 13.59 -11.93
N GLU A 52 -3.35 14.52 -11.02
CA GLU A 52 -2.80 15.88 -11.05
C GLU A 52 -1.26 15.89 -10.96
N GLU A 53 -0.69 15.01 -10.12
CA GLU A 53 0.75 14.84 -9.95
C GLU A 53 1.43 14.01 -11.06
N ASN A 54 0.67 13.53 -12.06
CA ASN A 54 1.17 12.67 -13.15
C ASN A 54 1.91 11.41 -12.66
N ARG A 55 1.35 10.74 -11.63
CA ARG A 55 1.96 9.58 -10.97
C ARG A 55 1.42 8.23 -11.44
N LEU A 56 0.31 8.21 -12.20
CA LEU A 56 -0.29 6.97 -12.70
C LEU A 56 0.44 6.47 -13.96
N MET A 57 0.60 5.15 -14.07
CA MET A 57 1.17 4.54 -15.27
C MET A 57 0.23 4.76 -16.46
N THR A 58 0.74 5.35 -17.54
CA THR A 58 -0.06 5.77 -18.71
C THR A 58 -0.55 4.62 -19.59
N ASN A 59 0.07 3.45 -19.49
CA ASN A 59 -0.24 2.25 -20.29
C ASN A 59 -1.07 1.21 -19.52
N VAL A 60 -1.50 1.53 -18.30
CA VAL A 60 -2.36 0.66 -17.50
C VAL A 60 -3.70 1.40 -17.35
N PRO A 61 -4.83 0.76 -17.66
CA PRO A 61 -6.11 1.47 -17.73
C PRO A 61 -6.52 2.08 -16.38
N TRP A 62 -6.09 1.50 -15.24
CA TRP A 62 -6.45 1.91 -13.87
C TRP A 62 -7.93 2.28 -13.73
N SER A 63 -8.77 1.68 -14.57
CA SER A 63 -10.19 1.85 -14.73
C SER A 63 -10.79 0.45 -14.80
N LEU A 64 -11.94 0.27 -14.16
CA LEU A 64 -12.76 -0.94 -14.29
C LEU A 64 -13.42 -0.96 -15.68
#